data_AF-A0A1I8GTX1-F1
#
_entry.id   AF-A0A1I8GTX1-F1
#
_cell.length_a   1.000
_cell.length_b   1.000
_cell.length_c   1.000
_cell.angle_alpha   90.00
_cell.angle_beta   90.00
_cell.angle_gamma   90.00
#
_symmetry.space_group_name_H-M   'P 1'
#
loop_
_entity.id
_entity.type
_entity.pdbx_description
1 polymer ?
#
loop_
_entity_poly.entity_id
_entity_poly.type
_entity_poly.pdbx_seq_one_letter_code
_entity_poly.pdbx_strand_id
1 'polypeptide(L)'
;LLRVCRQCWRLGNVNGLMSVALSLVGARASLGPDCRRRLSKKYRSLWHSLEQLADVSLNHAAYRQLFLPYLAILCKDLAALRECEDLYLGGSGGGGGGGGGGGGGGSRSSSGLVNFERLRLLAREIRAFCHQGADPSTLQLSQNRHHHLQQQLKSPKRPSAEEERQMDELISSIRGIRSSVARTHLHQKC
;
A
#
# COMPACT_ATOMS: atom_id res chain seq x y z
N LEU A 1 0.53 1.69 -17.01
CA LEU A 1 0.31 1.08 -15.67
C LEU A 1 -0.18 -0.36 -15.71
N LEU A 2 -1.35 -0.70 -16.27
CA LEU A 2 -1.86 -2.09 -16.25
C LEU A 2 -0.92 -3.15 -16.87
N ARG A 3 -0.19 -2.80 -17.94
CA ARG A 3 0.86 -3.68 -18.50
C ARG A 3 2.02 -3.91 -17.53
N VAL A 4 2.39 -2.86 -16.77
CA VAL A 4 3.42 -2.93 -15.72
C VAL A 4 2.93 -3.82 -14.58
N CYS A 5 1.69 -3.67 -14.11
CA CYS A 5 1.11 -4.57 -13.09
C CYS A 5 1.22 -6.04 -13.51
N ARG A 6 0.86 -6.34 -14.76
CA ARG A 6 0.94 -7.71 -15.29
C ARG A 6 2.37 -8.24 -15.30
N GLN A 7 3.34 -7.38 -15.59
CA GLN A 7 4.74 -7.75 -15.54
C GLN A 7 5.23 -7.95 -14.10
N CYS A 8 4.85 -7.08 -13.16
CA CYS A 8 5.14 -7.24 -11.74
C CYS A 8 4.58 -8.58 -11.21
N TRP A 9 3.33 -8.91 -11.57
CA TRP A 9 2.70 -10.19 -11.22
C TRP A 9 3.50 -11.39 -11.73
N ARG A 10 3.88 -11.39 -13.02
CA ARG A 10 4.68 -12.46 -13.64
C ARG A 10 6.04 -12.66 -13.00
N LEU A 11 6.63 -11.58 -12.48
CA LEU A 11 7.94 -11.59 -11.84
C LEU A 11 7.86 -11.91 -10.34
N GLY A 12 6.67 -12.11 -9.78
CA GLY A 12 6.50 -12.22 -8.32
C GLY A 12 6.85 -10.94 -7.57
N ASN A 13 6.97 -9.79 -8.25
CA ASN A 13 7.26 -8.51 -7.63
C ASN A 13 5.98 -7.90 -7.04
N VAL A 14 5.57 -8.43 -5.89
CA VAL A 14 4.35 -8.01 -5.18
C VAL A 14 4.46 -6.56 -4.69
N ASN A 15 5.66 -6.08 -4.34
CA ASN A 15 5.87 -4.68 -3.98
C ASN A 15 5.52 -3.74 -5.14
N GLY A 16 6.10 -3.97 -6.32
CA GLY A 16 5.80 -3.17 -7.50
C GLY A 16 4.34 -3.31 -7.96
N LEU A 17 3.75 -4.51 -7.82
CA LEU A 17 2.34 -4.73 -8.09
C LEU A 17 1.45 -3.88 -7.17
N MET A 18 1.68 -3.93 -5.85
CA MET A 18 0.88 -3.19 -4.88
C MET A 18 1.03 -1.68 -5.01
N SER A 19 2.25 -1.18 -5.23
CA SER A 19 2.46 0.24 -5.44
C SER A 19 1.64 0.75 -6.62
N VAL A 20 1.66 0.04 -7.75
CA VAL A 20 0.85 0.44 -8.92
C VAL A 20 -0.65 0.25 -8.64
N ALA A 21 -1.07 -0.82 -7.97
CA ALA A 21 -2.48 -1.03 -7.62
C ALA A 21 -3.02 0.12 -6.76
N LEU A 22 -2.30 0.50 -5.69
CA LEU A 22 -2.66 1.61 -4.82
C LEU A 22 -2.68 2.95 -5.57
N SER A 23 -1.71 3.22 -6.44
CA SER A 23 -1.72 4.43 -7.28
C SER A 23 -2.93 4.47 -8.23
N LEU A 24 -3.31 3.32 -8.81
CA LEU A 24 -4.48 3.24 -9.68
C LEU A 24 -5.79 3.44 -8.92
N VAL A 25 -5.89 2.90 -7.70
CA VAL A 25 -7.05 3.11 -6.82
C VAL A 25 -7.12 4.57 -6.35
N GLY A 26 -6.01 5.18 -5.97
CA GLY A 26 -5.97 6.62 -5.61
C GLY A 26 -6.36 7.53 -6.78
N ALA A 27 -5.89 7.20 -8.00
CA ALA A 27 -6.27 7.91 -9.21
C ALA A 27 -7.73 7.68 -9.65
N ARG A 28 -8.48 6.77 -9.01
CA ARG A 28 -9.90 6.53 -9.32
C ARG A 28 -10.73 7.80 -9.24
N ALA A 29 -10.49 8.61 -8.20
CA ALA A 29 -11.22 9.86 -8.00
C ALA A 29 -10.97 10.88 -9.13
N SER A 30 -9.76 10.90 -9.69
CA SER A 30 -9.38 11.85 -10.74
C SER A 30 -9.70 11.37 -12.17
N LEU A 31 -9.71 10.05 -12.42
CA LEU A 31 -9.92 9.49 -13.77
C LEU A 31 -11.39 9.49 -14.22
N GLY A 32 -12.34 9.65 -13.29
CA GLY A 32 -13.78 9.57 -13.57
C GLY A 32 -14.25 8.17 -14.00
N PRO A 33 -15.57 7.89 -13.95
CA PRO A 33 -16.12 6.57 -14.23
C PRO A 33 -15.91 6.12 -15.69
N ASP A 34 -15.82 7.05 -16.64
CA ASP A 34 -15.77 6.73 -18.07
C ASP A 34 -14.41 6.25 -18.56
N CYS A 35 -13.32 6.58 -17.84
CA CYS A 35 -12.00 6.07 -18.15
C CYS A 35 -11.98 4.53 -18.13
N ARG A 36 -12.71 3.92 -17.18
CA ARG A 36 -12.83 2.46 -17.06
C ARG A 36 -13.58 1.84 -18.22
N ARG A 37 -14.63 2.50 -18.71
CA ARG A 37 -15.46 1.99 -19.82
C ARG A 37 -14.67 1.92 -21.12
N ARG A 38 -13.70 2.82 -21.30
CA ARG A 38 -12.80 2.86 -22.46
C ARG A 38 -11.77 1.73 -22.48
N LEU A 39 -11.55 1.03 -21.36
CA LEU A 39 -10.65 -0.11 -21.32
C LEU A 39 -11.28 -1.35 -21.99
N SER A 40 -10.47 -2.11 -22.75
CA SER A 40 -10.89 -3.41 -23.26
C SER A 40 -11.38 -4.34 -22.14
N LYS A 41 -12.26 -5.32 -22.44
CA LYS A 41 -12.80 -6.28 -21.45
C LYS A 41 -11.70 -6.94 -20.61
N LYS A 42 -10.59 -7.34 -21.26
CA LYS A 42 -9.41 -7.94 -20.61
C LYS A 42 -8.78 -7.02 -19.54
N TYR A 43 -8.58 -5.75 -19.87
CA TYR A 43 -7.98 -4.79 -18.94
C TYR A 43 -8.93 -4.33 -17.84
N ARG A 44 -10.25 -4.37 -18.08
CA ARG A 44 -11.26 -4.13 -17.03
C ARG A 44 -11.25 -5.21 -15.96
N SER A 45 -11.17 -6.48 -16.35
CA SER A 45 -11.05 -7.59 -15.40
C SER A 45 -9.76 -7.46 -14.57
N LEU A 46 -8.62 -7.20 -15.21
CA LEU A 46 -7.35 -6.96 -14.49
C LEU A 46 -7.45 -5.78 -13.52
N TRP A 47 -8.07 -4.67 -13.96
CA TRP A 47 -8.31 -3.53 -13.08
C TRP A 47 -9.12 -3.93 -11.84
N HIS A 48 -10.21 -4.67 -12.02
CA HIS A 48 -11.05 -5.10 -10.90
C HIS A 48 -10.29 -5.98 -9.90
N SER A 49 -9.46 -6.91 -10.38
CA SER A 49 -8.59 -7.71 -9.51
C SER A 49 -7.59 -6.84 -8.75
N LEU A 50 -7.03 -5.80 -9.36
CA LEU A 50 -6.13 -4.87 -8.66
C LEU A 50 -6.86 -4.03 -7.60
N GLU A 51 -8.13 -3.68 -7.83
CA GLU A 51 -8.95 -3.00 -6.82
C GLU A 51 -9.22 -3.89 -5.62
N GLN A 52 -9.59 -5.16 -5.85
CA GLN A 52 -9.79 -6.13 -4.78
C GLN A 52 -8.50 -6.35 -3.99
N LEU A 53 -7.36 -6.40 -4.68
CA LEU A 53 -6.06 -6.57 -4.05
C LEU A 53 -5.64 -5.36 -3.20
N ALA A 54 -6.01 -4.15 -3.62
CA ALA A 54 -5.77 -2.91 -2.90
C ALA A 54 -6.81 -2.61 -1.81
N ASP A 55 -7.81 -3.47 -1.65
CA ASP A 55 -8.82 -3.30 -0.60
C ASP A 55 -8.17 -3.35 0.78
N VAL A 56 -8.55 -2.38 1.61
CA VAL A 56 -8.07 -2.23 2.99
C VAL A 56 -9.00 -2.91 4.00
N SER A 57 -10.15 -3.40 3.54
CA SER A 57 -11.12 -4.10 4.37
C SER A 57 -10.50 -5.34 5.05
N LEU A 58 -11.01 -5.65 6.25
CA LEU A 58 -10.58 -6.81 7.04
C LEU A 58 -9.05 -6.93 7.17
N ASN A 59 -8.37 -5.80 7.37
CA ASN A 59 -6.91 -5.72 7.46
C ASN A 59 -6.18 -6.26 6.21
N HIS A 60 -6.58 -5.78 5.03
CA HIS A 60 -5.99 -6.18 3.74
C HIS A 60 -6.12 -7.69 3.46
N ALA A 61 -7.28 -8.30 3.78
CA ALA A 61 -7.48 -9.74 3.71
C ALA A 61 -7.16 -10.34 2.33
N ALA A 62 -7.60 -9.71 1.24
CA ALA A 62 -7.34 -10.16 -0.12
C ALA A 62 -5.84 -10.19 -0.46
N TYR A 63 -5.10 -9.18 -0.02
CA TYR A 63 -3.64 -9.14 -0.19
C TYR A 63 -2.94 -10.18 0.69
N ARG A 64 -3.37 -10.37 1.95
CA ARG A 64 -2.76 -11.32 2.88
C ARG A 64 -2.85 -12.78 2.39
N GLN A 65 -3.81 -13.09 1.51
CA GLN A 65 -3.90 -14.41 0.84
C GLN A 65 -2.78 -14.68 -0.17
N LEU A 66 -2.01 -13.66 -0.62
CA LEU A 66 -0.92 -13.85 -1.57
C LEU A 66 0.37 -14.42 -0.94
N PHE A 67 0.42 -14.58 0.38
CA PHE A 67 1.57 -15.11 1.14
C PHE A 67 2.93 -14.43 0.83
N LEU A 68 2.93 -13.22 0.25
CA LEU A 68 4.12 -12.49 -0.18
C LEU A 68 4.13 -11.10 0.45
N PRO A 69 5.26 -10.63 1.01
CA PRO A 69 5.28 -9.47 1.86
C PRO A 69 5.33 -8.18 1.04
N TYR A 70 4.46 -7.25 1.38
CA TYR A 70 4.43 -5.90 0.89
C TYR A 70 4.97 -5.02 2.02
N LEU A 71 6.14 -4.44 1.79
CA LEU A 71 6.93 -3.80 2.84
C LEU A 71 6.12 -2.72 3.59
N ALA A 72 5.26 -1.98 2.90
CA ALA A 72 4.46 -0.93 3.54
C ALA A 72 3.40 -1.50 4.52
N ILE A 73 2.77 -2.63 4.20
CA ILE A 73 1.82 -3.30 5.12
C ILE A 73 2.58 -3.91 6.30
N LEU A 74 3.74 -4.52 6.04
CA LEU A 74 4.61 -5.01 7.11
C LEU A 74 5.03 -3.88 8.06
N CYS A 75 5.51 -2.75 7.53
CA CYS A 75 5.86 -1.59 8.35
C CYS A 75 4.67 -1.07 9.16
N LYS A 76 3.47 -1.06 8.57
CA LYS A 76 2.23 -0.69 9.27
C LYS A 76 1.94 -1.66 10.43
N ASP A 77 2.06 -2.97 10.22
CA ASP A 77 1.85 -3.98 11.24
C ASP A 77 2.87 -3.85 12.38
N LEU A 78 4.16 -3.63 12.05
CA LEU A 78 5.23 -3.38 13.03
C LEU A 78 5.01 -2.09 13.82
N ALA A 79 4.52 -1.03 13.16
CA ALA A 79 4.18 0.23 13.82
C ALA A 79 2.98 0.07 14.75
N ALA A 80 1.92 -0.63 14.33
CA ALA A 80 0.75 -0.90 15.16
C ALA A 80 1.12 -1.73 16.40
N LEU A 81 1.98 -2.75 16.23
CA LEU A 81 2.52 -3.52 17.36
C LEU A 81 3.33 -2.63 18.32
N ARG A 82 4.03 -1.62 17.77
CA ARG A 82 4.78 -0.64 18.57
C ARG A 82 3.86 0.28 19.38
N GLU A 83 2.80 0.78 18.77
CA GLU A 83 1.90 1.76 19.39
C GLU A 83 0.94 1.13 20.42
N CYS A 84 0.64 -0.17 20.33
CA CYS A 84 -0.16 -0.87 21.35
C CYS A 84 0.52 -0.99 22.75
N GLU A 85 1.74 -0.49 22.93
CA GLU A 85 2.50 -0.50 24.20
C GLU A 85 1.79 0.25 25.34
N ASP A 86 1.08 1.34 25.00
CA ASP A 86 0.55 2.27 26.00
C ASP A 86 -0.80 1.85 26.60
N LEU A 87 -1.47 0.84 26.04
CA LEU A 87 -2.84 0.46 26.44
C LEU A 87 -2.93 -0.83 27.26
N TYR A 88 -1.88 -1.67 27.27
CA TYR A 88 -1.97 -3.03 27.86
C TYR A 88 -1.30 -3.21 29.22
N LEU A 89 -0.60 -2.19 29.74
CA LEU A 89 -0.05 -2.21 31.11
C LEU A 89 -1.04 -1.67 32.16
N GLY A 90 -2.28 -1.32 31.74
CA GLY A 90 -3.35 -0.86 32.63
C GLY A 90 -4.61 -1.73 32.55
N GLY A 91 -4.60 -2.90 33.18
CA GLY A 91 -5.83 -3.54 33.69
C GLY A 91 -6.67 -4.39 32.72
N SER A 92 -6.37 -5.70 32.70
CA SER A 92 -7.40 -6.74 32.54
C SER A 92 -6.93 -8.02 33.22
N GLY A 93 -6.69 -7.91 34.52
CA GLY A 93 -6.60 -9.05 35.42
C GLY A 93 -7.88 -9.10 36.23
N GLY A 94 -8.80 -10.01 35.87
CA GLY A 94 -9.85 -10.44 36.78
C GLY A 94 -9.20 -11.15 37.97
N GLY A 95 -9.55 -10.72 39.18
CA GLY A 95 -9.07 -11.28 40.43
C GLY A 95 -9.67 -10.46 41.56
N GLY A 96 -10.62 -11.05 42.27
CA GLY A 96 -11.39 -10.36 43.30
C GLY A 96 -10.60 -10.03 44.54
N GLY A 97 -11.30 -9.35 45.46
CA GLY A 97 -10.88 -9.23 46.86
C GLY A 97 -10.57 -7.80 47.28
N GLY A 98 -11.60 -7.13 47.81
CA GLY A 98 -11.55 -6.45 49.11
C GLY A 98 -10.53 -5.33 49.35
N GLY A 99 -11.06 -4.15 49.63
CA GLY A 99 -10.64 -3.38 50.80
C GLY A 99 -9.74 -2.17 50.56
N GLY A 100 -10.30 -1.00 50.86
CA GLY A 100 -9.62 0.02 51.66
C GLY A 100 -8.65 0.97 50.95
N GLY A 101 -9.19 2.16 50.63
CA GLY A 101 -8.63 3.43 51.11
C GLY A 101 -7.30 3.94 50.57
N GLY A 102 -7.38 5.11 49.91
CA GLY A 102 -6.42 6.19 50.15
C GLY A 102 -5.40 6.48 49.05
N GLY A 103 -5.51 7.69 48.49
CA GLY A 103 -4.36 8.57 48.28
C GLY A 103 -3.52 8.40 47.02
N GLY A 104 -3.73 9.32 46.08
CA GLY A 104 -2.68 10.22 45.59
C GLY A 104 -1.61 9.69 44.62
N GLY A 105 -1.41 10.45 43.55
CA GLY A 105 -0.11 10.52 42.87
C GLY A 105 -0.03 9.72 41.58
N GLY A 106 -0.14 10.41 40.45
CA GLY A 106 0.07 9.84 39.13
C GLY A 106 1.47 9.25 39.01
N SER A 107 1.53 8.00 38.56
CA SER A 107 2.72 7.44 37.92
C SER A 107 2.26 6.38 36.95
N ARG A 108 2.47 6.65 35.67
CA ARG A 108 2.48 5.66 34.61
C ARG A 108 3.67 4.74 34.89
N SER A 109 3.53 3.84 35.86
CA SER A 109 4.53 2.81 36.13
C SER A 109 4.44 1.78 35.00
N SER A 110 5.06 2.12 33.89
CA SER A 110 5.63 1.10 33.00
C SER A 110 6.60 0.32 33.87
N SER A 111 6.18 -0.86 34.33
CA SER A 111 7.17 -1.83 34.82
C SER A 111 8.19 -1.96 33.70
N GLY A 112 9.45 -1.56 33.92
CA GLY A 112 10.53 -1.61 32.91
C GLY A 112 10.90 -3.03 32.48
N LEU A 113 9.97 -3.97 32.62
CA LEU A 113 10.04 -5.35 32.20
C LEU A 113 9.68 -5.46 30.72
N VAL A 114 10.47 -6.25 30.00
CA VAL A 114 10.28 -6.50 28.56
C VAL A 114 9.03 -7.36 28.35
N ASN A 115 8.16 -6.95 27.42
CA ASN A 115 7.02 -7.77 26.98
C ASN A 115 7.46 -8.83 25.97
N PHE A 116 7.76 -10.05 26.45
CA PHE A 116 8.23 -11.17 25.62
C PHE A 116 7.20 -11.65 24.59
N GLU A 117 5.89 -11.55 24.84
CA GLU A 117 4.89 -12.00 23.87
C GLU A 117 4.86 -11.09 22.63
N ARG A 118 5.00 -9.77 22.82
CA ARG A 118 5.17 -8.85 21.69
C ARG A 118 6.46 -9.10 20.94
N LEU A 119 7.58 -9.32 21.65
CA LEU A 119 8.84 -9.67 21.00
C LEU A 119 8.69 -10.96 20.16
N ARG A 120 7.92 -11.93 20.64
CA ARG A 120 7.60 -13.16 19.93
C ARG A 120 6.78 -12.92 18.67
N LEU A 121 5.77 -12.04 18.73
CA LEU A 121 4.97 -11.64 17.55
C LEU A 121 5.82 -10.92 16.50
N LEU A 122 6.64 -9.94 16.92
CA LEU A 122 7.58 -9.24 16.03
C LEU A 122 8.58 -10.22 15.39
N ALA A 123 9.19 -11.08 16.20
CA ALA A 123 10.12 -12.09 15.71
C ALA A 123 9.46 -13.08 14.74
N ARG A 124 8.19 -13.45 14.96
CA ARG A 124 7.42 -14.29 14.02
C ARG A 124 7.26 -13.59 12.67
N GLU A 125 6.88 -12.32 12.66
CA GLU A 125 6.66 -11.57 11.42
C GLU A 125 7.97 -11.34 10.65
N ILE A 126 9.05 -10.96 11.36
CA ILE A 126 10.38 -10.80 10.77
C ILE A 126 10.89 -12.12 10.19
N ARG A 127 10.71 -13.25 10.91
CA ARG A 127 11.10 -14.57 10.40
C ARG A 127 10.32 -14.95 9.15
N ALA A 128 9.00 -14.73 9.13
CA ALA A 128 8.18 -14.99 7.95
C ALA A 128 8.70 -14.23 6.73
N PHE A 129 9.04 -12.95 6.92
CA PHE A 129 9.69 -12.13 5.89
C PHE A 129 11.06 -12.67 5.44
N CYS A 130 11.94 -13.02 6.38
CA CYS A 130 13.27 -13.56 6.08
C CYS A 130 13.21 -14.90 5.34
N HIS A 131 12.29 -15.79 5.71
CA HIS A 131 12.12 -17.09 5.04
C HIS A 131 11.69 -16.94 3.58
N GLN A 132 10.89 -15.92 3.25
CA GLN A 132 10.48 -15.65 1.88
C GLN A 132 11.63 -15.13 1.00
N GLY A 133 12.64 -14.49 1.60
CA GLY A 133 13.84 -14.03 0.89
C GLY A 133 14.97 -15.07 0.82
N ALA A 134 14.86 -16.18 1.56
CA ALA A 134 15.96 -17.12 1.75
C ALA A 134 16.11 -18.17 0.63
N ASP A 135 15.15 -18.26 -0.31
CA ASP A 135 15.30 -19.18 -1.44
C ASP A 135 16.35 -18.64 -2.44
N PRO A 136 17.54 -19.29 -2.53
CA PRO A 136 18.64 -18.80 -3.36
C PRO A 136 18.29 -18.78 -4.86
N SER A 137 17.36 -19.63 -5.30
CA SER A 137 16.92 -19.67 -6.70
C SER A 137 16.13 -18.42 -7.09
N THR A 138 15.37 -17.87 -6.15
CA THR A 138 14.63 -16.61 -6.30
C THR A 138 15.57 -15.40 -6.29
N LEU A 139 16.63 -15.47 -5.48
CA LEU A 139 17.64 -14.42 -5.36
C LEU A 139 18.52 -14.27 -6.61
N GLN A 140 18.99 -15.37 -7.20
CA GLN A 140 19.85 -15.32 -8.40
C GLN A 140 19.11 -14.77 -9.63
N LEU A 141 17.86 -15.22 -9.86
CA LEU A 141 17.07 -14.74 -10.98
C LEU A 141 16.66 -13.26 -10.82
N SER A 142 16.41 -12.85 -9.57
CA SER A 142 16.17 -11.46 -9.19
C SER A 142 17.40 -10.59 -9.45
N GLN A 143 18.59 -11.01 -9.02
CA GLN A 143 19.84 -10.25 -9.16
C GLN A 143 20.20 -9.96 -10.61
N ASN A 144 20.16 -10.97 -11.49
CA ASN A 144 20.55 -10.79 -12.90
C ASN A 144 19.61 -9.84 -13.64
N ARG A 145 18.30 -9.91 -13.37
CA ARG A 145 17.31 -8.97 -13.96
C ARG A 145 17.36 -7.59 -13.33
N HIS A 146 17.62 -7.51 -12.02
CA HIS A 146 17.74 -6.24 -11.32
C HIS A 146 18.97 -5.45 -11.79
N HIS A 147 20.07 -6.09 -12.16
CA HIS A 147 21.24 -5.33 -12.61
C HIS A 147 20.95 -4.52 -13.89
N HIS A 148 20.29 -5.13 -14.89
CA HIS A 148 19.91 -4.44 -16.12
C HIS A 148 18.84 -3.35 -15.89
N LEU A 149 17.82 -3.65 -15.09
CA LEU A 149 16.78 -2.66 -14.76
C LEU A 149 17.32 -1.54 -13.86
N GLN A 150 18.22 -1.82 -12.92
CA GLN A 150 18.88 -0.79 -12.12
C GLN A 150 19.78 0.09 -12.97
N GLN A 151 20.44 -0.44 -14.01
CA GLN A 151 21.17 0.41 -14.95
C GLN A 151 20.22 1.36 -15.70
N GLN A 152 19.03 0.89 -16.11
CA GLN A 152 18.01 1.74 -16.73
C GLN A 152 17.37 2.74 -15.74
N LEU A 153 17.23 2.36 -14.46
CA LEU A 153 16.60 3.17 -13.42
C LEU A 153 17.57 4.06 -12.64
N LYS A 154 18.90 3.87 -12.74
CA LYS A 154 19.92 4.69 -12.05
C LYS A 154 19.99 6.11 -12.60
N SER A 155 19.50 6.32 -13.81
CA SER A 155 19.26 7.63 -14.37
C SER A 155 17.79 7.73 -14.78
N PRO A 156 16.84 7.74 -13.81
CA PRO A 156 15.48 8.09 -14.15
C PRO A 156 15.58 9.55 -14.57
N LYS A 157 15.55 9.79 -15.88
CA LYS A 157 15.59 11.14 -16.44
C LYS A 157 14.36 11.83 -15.88
N ARG A 158 14.54 12.62 -14.81
CA ARG A 158 13.47 13.46 -14.31
C ARG A 158 13.04 14.32 -15.49
N PRO A 159 11.73 14.40 -15.77
CA PRO A 159 11.28 15.37 -16.75
C PRO A 159 11.86 16.72 -16.36
N SER A 160 12.44 17.40 -17.33
CA SER A 160 12.92 18.76 -17.15
C SER A 160 11.76 19.64 -16.67
N ALA A 161 12.07 20.73 -15.96
CA ALA A 161 11.04 21.68 -15.51
C ALA A 161 10.18 22.19 -16.68
N GLU A 162 10.73 22.20 -17.89
CA GLU A 162 10.02 22.55 -19.12
C GLU A 162 9.08 21.44 -19.58
N GLU A 163 9.49 20.18 -19.56
CA GLU A 163 8.62 19.03 -19.83
C GLU A 163 7.48 18.92 -18.81
N GLU A 164 7.74 19.21 -17.53
CA GLU A 164 6.69 19.26 -16.50
C GLU A 164 5.68 20.38 -16.78
N ARG A 165 6.15 21.60 -17.10
CA ARG A 165 5.27 22.72 -17.48
C ARG A 165 4.45 22.43 -18.73
N GLN A 166 5.07 21.87 -19.77
CA GLN A 166 4.37 21.49 -20.99
C GLN A 166 3.30 20.43 -20.70
N MET A 167 3.61 19.46 -19.84
CA MET A 167 2.65 18.44 -19.44
C MET A 167 1.47 19.04 -18.67
N ASP A 168 1.71 20.00 -17.77
CA ASP A 168 0.67 20.70 -17.02
C ASP A 168 -0.20 21.59 -17.93
N GLU A 169 0.39 22.30 -18.89
CA GLU A 169 -0.36 23.06 -19.90
C GLU A 169 -1.24 22.14 -20.75
N LEU A 170 -0.71 20.98 -21.15
CA LEU A 170 -1.46 20.00 -21.94
C LEU A 170 -2.62 19.40 -21.13
N ILE A 171 -2.40 19.11 -19.85
CA ILE A 171 -3.46 18.68 -18.92
C ILE A 171 -4.53 19.78 -18.77
N SER A 172 -4.12 21.04 -18.63
CA SER A 172 -5.03 22.18 -18.53
C SER A 172 -5.86 22.37 -19.79
N SER A 173 -5.22 22.30 -20.97
CA SER A 173 -5.86 22.38 -22.28
C SER A 173 -6.90 21.26 -22.48
N ILE A 174 -6.56 20.02 -22.13
CA ILE A 174 -7.51 18.89 -22.18
C ILE A 174 -8.72 19.13 -21.26
N ARG A 175 -8.51 19.69 -20.05
CA ARG A 175 -9.62 20.05 -19.16
C ARG A 175 -10.51 21.13 -19.78
N GLY A 176 -9.93 22.17 -20.38
CA GLY A 176 -10.66 23.23 -21.08
C GLY A 176 -11.54 22.73 -22.20
N ILE A 177 -11.01 21.83 -23.06
CA ILE A 177 -11.77 21.21 -24.16
C ILE A 177 -12.95 20.41 -23.60
N ARG A 178 -12.74 19.61 -22.55
CA ARG A 178 -13.83 18.83 -21.93
C ARG A 178 -14.94 19.73 -21.38
N SER A 179 -14.59 20.84 -20.75
CA SER A 179 -15.58 21.83 -20.27
C SER A 179 -16.33 22.53 -21.40
N SER A 180 -15.69 22.74 -22.56
CA SER A 180 -16.35 23.32 -23.74
C SER A 180 -17.35 22.34 -24.35
N VAL A 181 -16.95 21.08 -24.55
CA VAL A 181 -17.80 20.01 -25.12
C VAL A 181 -19.02 19.73 -24.22
N ALA A 182 -18.84 19.80 -22.90
CA ALA A 182 -19.95 19.66 -21.96
C ALA A 182 -21.01 20.78 -22.12
N ARG A 183 -20.58 22.02 -22.40
CA ARG A 183 -21.48 23.16 -22.63
C ARG A 183 -22.25 23.05 -23.94
N THR A 184 -21.59 22.62 -25.01
CA THR A 184 -22.26 22.45 -26.32
C THR A 184 -23.31 21.35 -26.30
N HIS A 185 -23.09 20.27 -25.53
CA HIS A 185 -24.09 19.20 -25.38
C HIS A 185 -25.30 19.60 -24.53
N LEU A 186 -25.18 20.58 -23.62
CA LEU A 186 -26.32 21.09 -22.87
C LEU A 186 -27.26 21.90 -23.77
N HIS A 187 -26.70 22.72 -24.67
CA HIS A 187 -27.49 23.55 -25.59
C HIS A 187 -28.26 22.75 -26.66
N GLN A 188 -27.82 21.53 -26.98
CA GLN A 188 -28.50 20.67 -27.94
C GLN A 188 -29.71 19.89 -27.38
N LYS A 189 -29.94 19.97 -26.06
CA LYS A 189 -31.03 19.25 -25.37
C LYS A 189 -32.18 20.16 -24.90
N CYS A 190 -32.05 21.48 -25.11
CA CYS A 190 -33.13 22.44 -24.93
C CYS A 190 -33.77 22.73 -26.30
#